data_AF-A0A351YV68-F1
#
_entry.id   AF-A0A351YV68-F1
#
_cell.length_a   1.000
_cell.length_b   1.000
_cell.length_c   1.000
_cell.angle_alpha   90.00
_cell.angle_beta   90.00
_cell.angle_gamma   90.00
#
_symmetry.space_group_name_H-M   'P 1'
#
loop_
_entity.id
_entity.type
_entity.pdbx_description
1 polymer ?
#
loop_
_entity_poly.entity_id
_entity_poly.type
_entity_poly.pdbx_seq_one_letter_code
_entity_poly.pdbx_strand_id
1 'polypeptide(L)'
;MLLNFAPIIYKITKMRKHPVRKFLGLTVLYAVVIVGIFVLQFKTESVFTKTFGELRVSMAQTETKNQETVLKNQLQANFKGLTFVANSNNPATVSNSAEEGSSTNLVLASWKELNPNSVEFGFTDGSTLTFSVSDSTPNAFLTISAIPSGNNNTLSIVCKTAGGYSVKEASSNRMILSTRDKMYSLNAPRLENDRIVFTKESPLASYTAYDPSKHFEFTAAAGIEGCDANTYTAKVEQLRNAIVTQFEHAASSSQVSSLTEKEITAYVAEMCSHERYNRAIDTVPSSFKQGNKRTFLSVPYFAGLVAMDETLVSHNQRLESLVQSAIQGKNPDIFTVEGISDYILREKKKPSAKTLLSLPATMASFEPTVSQAFGLITVYAKLYKTDPDTAALLASAIEPCTKVIQENTKLEDGIITVTENDIPLSPVQAVEAGWALIQLGRISSRPEIEDTGRLLANQNLTEETLSNLQSLAELYPLLAENKFYPHTQILGYYGSECVWAWTCASSIRYSLMPGGVVNINVDFPLTYSHYILMKGVPTFHANIEIQGLRFRTDPRFEFYNSSGYVYNEVTKTLYLKSRHKSQVELVRLFCDRASNFTEK
;
A
#
# COMPACT_ATOMS: atom_id res chain seq x y z
N MET A 1 -7.94 124.59 0.76
CA MET A 1 -6.86 123.78 1.39
C MET A 1 -6.86 122.43 0.69
N LEU A 2 -5.96 122.24 -0.26
CA LEU A 2 -5.88 121.06 -1.15
C LEU A 2 -4.79 120.10 -0.63
N LEU A 3 -5.15 118.83 -0.40
CA LEU A 3 -4.25 117.69 -0.20
C LEU A 3 -4.96 116.50 -0.88
N ASN A 4 -4.67 116.15 -2.13
CA ASN A 4 -3.50 115.48 -2.71
C ASN A 4 -3.40 113.99 -2.31
N PHE A 5 -4.08 113.13 -3.08
CA PHE A 5 -3.94 111.66 -3.06
C PHE A 5 -3.52 111.16 -4.45
N ALA A 6 -2.25 111.36 -4.78
CA ALA A 6 -1.64 110.88 -6.02
C ALA A 6 -1.03 109.44 -6.01
N PRO A 7 -0.89 108.65 -4.91
CA PRO A 7 -0.11 107.41 -5.01
C PRO A 7 -0.92 106.10 -5.15
N ILE A 8 -2.26 106.11 -5.10
CA ILE A 8 -3.04 104.85 -5.07
C ILE A 8 -3.47 104.39 -6.47
N ILE A 9 -3.69 105.31 -7.42
CA ILE A 9 -4.17 104.96 -8.77
C ILE A 9 -3.04 104.43 -9.67
N TYR A 10 -1.77 104.75 -9.38
CA TYR A 10 -0.61 104.33 -10.18
C TYR A 10 -0.19 102.86 -9.92
N LYS A 11 -0.50 102.30 -8.74
CA LYS A 11 -0.12 100.92 -8.39
C LYS A 11 -1.09 99.86 -8.92
N ILE A 12 -2.35 100.23 -9.17
CA ILE A 12 -3.38 99.30 -9.68
C ILE A 12 -3.33 99.20 -11.21
N THR A 13 -2.91 100.25 -11.92
CA THR A 13 -2.81 100.26 -13.39
C THR A 13 -1.56 99.59 -13.97
N LYS A 14 -0.50 99.36 -13.17
CA LYS A 14 0.69 98.61 -13.62
C LYS A 14 0.52 97.08 -13.53
N MET A 15 -0.55 96.58 -12.88
CA MET A 15 -0.84 95.14 -12.74
C MET A 15 -1.60 94.52 -13.92
N ARG A 16 -1.85 95.27 -15.00
CA ARG A 16 -2.70 94.86 -16.15
C ARG A 16 -1.98 94.72 -17.50
N LYS A 17 -0.67 94.44 -17.52
CA LYS A 17 0.05 94.11 -18.77
C LYS A 17 0.51 92.65 -18.72
N HIS A 18 -0.07 91.83 -19.61
CA HIS A 18 0.19 90.40 -19.85
C HIS A 18 -0.54 89.37 -18.94
N PRO A 19 -1.89 89.34 -18.94
CA PRO A 19 -2.65 88.26 -18.30
C PRO A 19 -2.29 86.87 -18.85
N VAL A 20 -2.02 86.77 -20.16
CA VAL A 20 -1.64 85.51 -20.83
C VAL A 20 -0.28 85.00 -20.38
N ARG A 21 0.76 85.85 -20.26
CA ARG A 21 2.09 85.42 -19.77
C ARG A 21 2.08 84.99 -18.31
N LYS A 22 1.26 85.63 -17.47
CA LYS A 22 1.12 85.23 -16.05
C LYS A 22 0.36 83.91 -15.93
N PHE A 23 -0.70 83.72 -16.71
CA PHE A 23 -1.42 82.44 -16.76
C PHE A 23 -0.48 81.33 -17.25
N LEU A 24 0.21 81.51 -18.38
CA LEU A 24 1.16 80.53 -18.91
C LEU A 24 2.31 80.23 -17.92
N GLY A 25 2.86 81.25 -17.27
CA GLY A 25 3.92 81.09 -16.28
C GLY A 25 3.45 80.33 -15.03
N LEU A 26 2.22 80.58 -14.57
CA LEU A 26 1.62 79.82 -13.48
C LEU A 26 1.33 78.37 -13.90
N THR A 27 0.81 78.15 -15.11
CA THR A 27 0.54 76.81 -15.64
C THR A 27 1.83 75.99 -15.78
N VAL A 28 2.92 76.60 -16.26
CA VAL A 28 4.23 75.95 -16.33
C VAL A 28 4.77 75.67 -14.94
N LEU A 29 4.64 76.60 -13.99
CA LEU A 29 5.07 76.37 -12.61
C LEU A 29 4.27 75.23 -11.96
N TYR A 30 2.94 75.20 -12.13
CA TYR A 30 2.11 74.11 -11.65
C TYR A 30 2.44 72.79 -12.34
N ALA A 31 2.72 72.78 -13.65
CA ALA A 31 3.17 71.59 -14.36
C ALA A 31 4.51 71.08 -13.80
N VAL A 32 5.48 71.97 -13.55
CA VAL A 32 6.78 71.61 -12.95
C VAL A 32 6.61 71.11 -11.51
N VAL A 33 5.72 71.70 -10.72
CA VAL A 33 5.42 71.25 -9.35
C VAL A 33 4.71 69.89 -9.37
N ILE A 34 3.73 69.69 -10.25
CA ILE A 34 3.03 68.41 -10.41
C ILE A 34 3.99 67.32 -10.90
N VAL A 35 4.82 67.61 -11.90
CA VAL A 35 5.87 66.70 -12.38
C VAL A 35 6.90 66.45 -11.29
N GLY A 36 7.30 67.47 -10.53
CA GLY A 36 8.23 67.34 -9.41
C GLY A 36 7.68 66.48 -8.28
N ILE A 37 6.38 66.61 -7.96
CA ILE A 37 5.68 65.74 -7.00
C ILE A 37 5.56 64.32 -7.55
N PHE A 38 5.26 64.14 -8.83
CA PHE A 38 5.24 62.83 -9.49
C PHE A 38 6.63 62.17 -9.40
N VAL A 39 7.70 62.86 -9.79
CA VAL A 39 9.08 62.33 -9.73
C VAL A 39 9.51 62.02 -8.29
N LEU A 40 9.03 62.77 -7.29
CA LEU A 40 9.28 62.48 -5.87
C LEU A 40 8.41 61.32 -5.31
N GLN A 41 7.20 61.12 -5.83
CA GLN A 41 6.29 60.04 -5.41
C GLN A 41 6.65 58.69 -6.05
N PHE A 42 7.15 58.68 -7.28
CA PHE A 42 7.68 57.48 -7.94
C PHE A 42 9.13 57.25 -7.50
N LYS A 43 9.30 56.82 -6.25
CA LYS A 43 10.51 56.07 -5.85
C LYS A 43 10.74 54.98 -6.90
N THR A 44 11.96 54.83 -7.39
CA THR A 44 12.34 53.92 -8.47
C THR A 44 12.14 52.46 -8.03
N GLU A 45 10.91 51.98 -8.15
CA GLU A 45 10.59 50.57 -8.05
C GLU A 45 11.15 49.89 -9.29
N SER A 46 12.10 48.98 -9.08
CA SER A 46 12.67 48.19 -10.17
C SER A 46 12.25 46.73 -10.00
N VAL A 47 11.60 46.19 -11.04
CA VAL A 47 11.39 44.75 -11.18
C VAL A 47 12.57 44.21 -11.96
N PHE A 48 13.20 43.15 -11.44
CA PHE A 48 14.31 42.48 -12.10
C PHE A 48 14.01 40.99 -12.25
N THR A 49 14.59 40.39 -13.28
CA THR A 49 14.40 38.97 -13.61
C THR A 49 15.76 38.28 -13.67
N LYS A 50 15.87 37.12 -13.04
CA LYS A 50 17.02 36.22 -13.10
C LYS A 50 16.60 34.86 -13.64
N THR A 51 17.54 34.15 -14.24
CA THR A 51 17.34 32.80 -14.76
C THR A 51 18.28 31.82 -14.08
N PHE A 52 17.75 30.68 -13.66
CA PHE A 52 18.51 29.58 -13.05
C PHE A 52 18.22 28.30 -13.85
N GLY A 53 19.13 27.89 -14.73
CA GLY A 53 18.79 26.96 -15.81
C GLY A 53 17.60 27.48 -16.64
N GLU A 54 16.55 26.67 -16.79
CA GLU A 54 15.30 27.09 -17.45
C GLU A 54 14.28 27.79 -16.53
N LEU A 55 14.55 27.87 -15.22
CA LEU A 55 13.68 28.57 -14.26
C LEU A 55 13.87 30.08 -14.41
N ARG A 56 12.76 30.81 -14.63
CA ARG A 56 12.75 32.28 -14.66
C ARG A 56 12.14 32.82 -13.39
N VAL A 57 12.91 33.61 -12.63
CA VAL A 57 12.46 34.23 -11.39
C VAL A 57 12.39 35.74 -11.56
N SER A 58 11.26 36.35 -11.22
CA SER A 58 11.06 37.79 -11.16
C SER A 58 10.84 38.26 -9.73
N MET A 59 11.53 39.33 -9.35
CA MET A 59 11.44 39.98 -8.04
C MET A 59 11.36 41.50 -8.18
N ALA A 60 10.90 42.20 -7.15
CA ALA A 60 10.86 43.66 -7.11
C ALA A 60 11.66 44.21 -5.93
N GLN A 61 12.34 45.34 -6.13
CA GLN A 61 13.10 46.05 -5.10
C GLN A 61 12.85 47.56 -5.14
N THR A 62 13.14 48.25 -4.04
CA THR A 62 13.05 49.70 -3.92
C THR A 62 14.32 50.23 -3.25
N GLU A 63 14.85 51.33 -3.79
CA GLU A 63 15.97 52.05 -3.17
C GLU A 63 15.46 52.91 -2.01
N THR A 64 16.07 52.74 -0.84
CA THR A 64 15.82 53.58 0.34
C THR A 64 16.69 54.84 0.32
N LYS A 65 16.37 55.82 1.17
CA LYS A 65 17.11 57.10 1.28
C LYS A 65 18.61 56.94 1.58
N ASN A 66 19.03 55.77 2.05
CA ASN A 66 20.41 55.42 2.38
C ASN A 66 21.14 54.63 1.27
N GLN A 67 20.59 54.56 0.04
CA GLN A 67 21.09 53.71 -1.06
C GLN A 67 21.05 52.20 -0.78
N GLU A 68 20.36 51.76 0.27
CA GLU A 68 20.11 50.34 0.52
C GLU A 68 18.90 49.88 -0.29
N THR A 69 19.07 48.77 -1.02
CA THR A 69 18.01 48.12 -1.79
C THR A 69 17.21 47.18 -0.87
N VAL A 70 15.90 47.40 -0.79
CA VAL A 70 14.99 46.56 -0.01
C VAL A 70 14.07 45.80 -0.94
N LEU A 71 13.97 44.48 -0.74
CA LEU A 71 13.06 43.61 -1.49
C LEU A 71 11.60 43.93 -1.15
N LYS A 72 10.75 43.94 -2.17
CA LYS A 72 9.31 43.93 -2.01
C LYS A 72 8.79 42.51 -1.92
N ASN A 73 7.60 42.35 -1.33
CA ASN A 73 6.86 41.09 -1.31
C ASN A 73 6.26 40.76 -2.69
N GLN A 74 7.13 40.45 -3.65
CA GLN A 74 6.75 40.12 -5.00
C GLN A 74 7.75 39.10 -5.55
N LEU A 75 7.39 37.83 -5.47
CA LEU A 75 8.09 36.69 -6.03
C LEU A 75 7.22 36.04 -7.09
N GLN A 76 7.81 35.80 -8.25
CA GLN A 76 7.23 34.97 -9.29
C GLN A 76 8.32 34.05 -9.87
N ALA A 77 8.11 32.74 -9.82
CA ALA A 77 9.02 31.77 -10.44
C ALA A 77 8.26 30.98 -11.51
N ASN A 78 8.80 30.90 -12.72
CA ASN A 78 8.16 30.25 -13.87
C ASN A 78 9.06 29.15 -14.43
N PHE A 79 8.47 27.96 -14.62
CA PHE A 79 9.14 26.83 -15.23
C PHE A 79 8.14 25.96 -15.99
N LYS A 80 8.38 25.75 -17.28
CA LYS A 80 7.61 24.85 -18.18
C LYS A 80 6.09 24.87 -17.93
N GLY A 81 5.51 26.07 -17.92
CA GLY A 81 4.05 26.25 -17.78
C GLY A 81 3.52 26.35 -16.36
N LEU A 82 4.33 26.11 -15.34
CA LEU A 82 3.98 26.40 -13.95
C LEU A 82 4.53 27.75 -13.50
N THR A 83 3.72 28.49 -12.75
CA THR A 83 4.07 29.79 -12.17
C THR A 83 3.79 29.77 -10.68
N PHE A 84 4.85 29.86 -9.88
CA PHE A 84 4.78 29.99 -8.43
C PHE A 84 4.73 31.47 -8.06
N VAL A 85 3.82 31.84 -7.17
CA VAL A 85 3.58 33.23 -6.81
C VAL A 85 3.57 33.38 -5.30
N ALA A 86 4.35 34.34 -4.79
CA ALA A 86 4.22 34.87 -3.44
C ALA A 86 4.23 36.40 -3.50
N ASN A 87 3.08 37.02 -3.25
CA ASN A 87 2.94 38.48 -3.20
C ASN A 87 1.82 38.93 -2.26
N SER A 88 1.59 40.23 -2.12
CA SER A 88 0.55 40.77 -1.23
C SER A 88 -0.87 40.25 -1.50
N ASN A 89 -1.20 39.88 -2.75
CA ASN A 89 -2.51 39.33 -3.13
C ASN A 89 -2.57 37.80 -3.04
N ASN A 90 -1.41 37.14 -3.15
CA ASN A 90 -1.25 35.68 -3.13
C ASN A 90 -0.06 35.37 -2.20
N PRO A 91 -0.19 35.58 -0.88
CA PRO A 91 0.94 35.43 0.03
C PRO A 91 1.34 33.96 0.16
N ALA A 92 2.63 33.69 0.36
CA ALA A 92 3.04 32.43 0.96
C ALA A 92 2.50 32.39 2.40
N THR A 93 2.11 31.23 2.90
CA THR A 93 1.52 31.12 4.25
C THR A 93 2.11 29.96 5.02
N VAL A 94 2.07 30.04 6.35
CA VAL A 94 2.45 28.96 7.26
C VAL A 94 1.32 28.66 8.23
N SER A 95 1.22 27.41 8.69
CA SER A 95 0.25 27.01 9.72
C SER A 95 0.84 25.96 10.67
N ASN A 96 0.26 25.88 11.87
CA ASN A 96 0.60 24.87 12.89
C ASN A 96 -0.24 23.59 12.74
N SER A 97 -1.43 23.68 12.13
CA SER A 97 -2.29 22.54 11.79
C SER A 97 -2.51 22.45 10.28
N ALA A 98 -2.69 21.22 9.78
CA ALA A 98 -2.97 20.94 8.38
C ALA A 98 -4.42 21.28 7.95
N GLU A 99 -5.25 21.78 8.88
CA GLU A 99 -6.66 22.18 8.71
C GLU A 99 -6.82 23.71 8.51
N GLU A 100 -7.82 24.10 7.70
CA GLU A 100 -8.12 25.49 7.32
C GLU A 100 -8.56 26.36 8.52
N GLY A 101 -7.88 27.50 8.72
CA GLY A 101 -8.38 28.58 9.58
C GLY A 101 -7.33 29.38 10.36
N SER A 102 -6.10 28.84 10.55
CA SER A 102 -5.03 29.50 11.31
C SER A 102 -3.73 29.66 10.49
N SER A 103 -3.83 30.19 9.27
CA SER A 103 -2.66 30.47 8.43
C SER A 103 -2.15 31.90 8.63
N THR A 104 -0.84 32.07 8.79
CA THR A 104 -0.20 33.39 8.82
C THR A 104 0.46 33.70 7.48
N ASN A 105 0.34 34.96 7.03
CA ASN A 105 0.92 35.40 5.77
C ASN A 105 2.42 35.71 5.94
N LEU A 106 3.22 35.21 5.02
CA LEU A 106 4.66 35.46 4.93
C LEU A 106 4.97 36.60 3.98
N VAL A 107 6.05 37.31 4.30
CA VAL A 107 6.62 38.39 3.49
C VAL A 107 8.01 37.99 3.06
N LEU A 108 8.32 38.12 1.76
CA LEU A 108 9.66 37.86 1.23
C LEU A 108 10.67 38.83 1.88
N ALA A 109 11.70 38.28 2.52
CA ALA A 109 12.71 39.04 3.26
C ALA A 109 14.07 39.02 2.56
N SER A 110 14.45 37.89 1.97
CA SER A 110 15.76 37.70 1.35
C SER A 110 15.71 36.72 0.18
N TRP A 111 16.75 36.72 -0.64
CA TRP A 111 17.01 35.67 -1.62
C TRP A 111 18.51 35.43 -1.73
N LYS A 112 18.90 34.21 -2.11
CA LYS A 112 20.28 33.79 -2.27
C LYS A 112 20.40 32.87 -3.48
N GLU A 113 21.33 33.21 -4.37
CA GLU A 113 21.79 32.31 -5.42
C GLU A 113 22.69 31.23 -4.80
N LEU A 114 22.27 29.96 -4.88
CA LEU A 114 23.03 28.84 -4.34
C LEU A 114 24.04 28.33 -5.37
N ASN A 115 23.58 28.17 -6.61
CA ASN A 115 24.37 27.79 -7.77
C ASN A 115 23.62 28.24 -9.06
N PRO A 116 24.21 28.09 -10.27
CA PRO A 116 23.57 28.55 -11.51
C PRO A 116 22.19 27.95 -11.82
N ASN A 117 21.80 26.86 -11.16
CA ASN A 117 20.53 26.18 -11.35
C ASN A 117 19.63 26.22 -10.10
N SER A 118 20.02 26.93 -9.04
CA SER A 118 19.31 26.90 -7.77
C SER A 118 19.30 28.23 -7.05
N VAL A 119 18.14 28.56 -6.49
CA VAL A 119 17.88 29.81 -5.77
C VAL A 119 17.03 29.53 -4.54
N GLU A 120 17.38 30.19 -3.44
CA GLU A 120 16.68 30.12 -2.16
C GLU A 120 16.05 31.48 -1.83
N PHE A 121 14.85 31.45 -1.27
CA PHE A 121 14.09 32.61 -0.79
C PHE A 121 13.83 32.46 0.71
N GLY A 122 14.17 33.50 1.48
CA GLY A 122 13.90 33.57 2.91
C GLY A 122 12.71 34.49 3.20
N PHE A 123 11.85 34.06 4.12
CA PHE A 123 10.69 34.81 4.59
C PHE A 123 10.91 35.41 5.98
N THR A 124 10.06 36.38 6.35
CA THR A 124 10.18 37.15 7.62
C THR A 124 10.12 36.31 8.89
N ASP A 125 9.51 35.12 8.85
CA ASP A 125 9.47 34.18 9.99
C ASP A 125 10.70 33.28 10.07
N GLY A 126 11.60 33.33 9.07
CA GLY A 126 12.76 32.45 8.92
C GLY A 126 12.49 31.21 8.08
N SER A 127 11.28 31.02 7.55
CA SER A 127 10.99 29.92 6.63
C SER A 127 11.73 30.11 5.30
N THR A 128 12.09 29.01 4.65
CA THR A 128 12.82 29.04 3.38
C THR A 128 12.10 28.27 2.27
N LEU A 129 12.26 28.75 1.04
CA LEU A 129 11.76 28.12 -0.18
C LEU A 129 12.87 28.10 -1.23
N THR A 130 13.24 26.91 -1.68
CA THR A 130 14.34 26.69 -2.61
C THR A 130 13.82 26.05 -3.88
N PHE A 131 14.18 26.62 -5.02
CA PHE A 131 13.93 26.05 -6.34
C PHE A 131 15.25 25.58 -6.93
N SER A 132 15.29 24.35 -7.43
CA SER A 132 16.47 23.73 -8.03
C SER A 132 16.10 23.06 -9.34
N VAL A 133 16.79 23.43 -10.41
CA VAL A 133 16.66 22.79 -11.72
C VAL A 133 17.77 21.76 -11.89
N SER A 134 17.46 20.57 -12.42
CA SER A 134 18.44 19.48 -12.56
C SER A 134 19.64 19.85 -13.43
N ASP A 135 19.37 20.46 -14.57
CA ASP A 135 20.35 20.76 -15.62
C ASP A 135 19.79 21.83 -16.59
N SER A 136 20.54 22.14 -17.65
CA SER A 136 20.16 23.14 -18.67
C SER A 136 19.57 22.51 -19.94
N THR A 137 19.10 21.27 -19.89
CA THR A 137 18.56 20.55 -21.05
C THR A 137 17.03 20.72 -21.17
N PRO A 138 16.45 20.48 -22.35
CA PRO A 138 14.99 20.48 -22.52
C PRO A 138 14.24 19.45 -21.65
N ASN A 139 14.95 18.45 -21.11
CA ASN A 139 14.42 17.42 -20.22
C ASN A 139 14.64 17.74 -18.74
N ALA A 140 15.20 18.91 -18.43
CA ALA A 140 15.41 19.35 -17.06
C ALA A 140 14.12 19.25 -16.24
N PHE A 141 14.25 18.83 -14.98
CA PHE A 141 13.17 18.82 -14.02
C PHE A 141 13.39 19.86 -12.93
N LEU A 142 12.30 20.29 -12.32
CA LEU A 142 12.30 21.24 -11.22
C LEU A 142 12.02 20.52 -9.91
N THR A 143 12.84 20.80 -8.91
CA THR A 143 12.62 20.41 -7.52
C THR A 143 12.37 21.65 -6.70
N ILE A 144 11.36 21.61 -5.83
CA ILE A 144 10.98 22.68 -4.93
C ILE A 144 11.06 22.14 -3.52
N SER A 145 11.86 22.78 -2.67
CA SER A 145 11.97 22.44 -1.26
C SER A 145 11.48 23.59 -0.42
N ALA A 146 10.62 23.34 0.57
CA ALA A 146 10.19 24.37 1.51
C ALA A 146 10.36 23.89 2.96
N ILE A 147 10.99 24.72 3.77
CA ILE A 147 11.27 24.42 5.17
C ILE A 147 10.56 25.47 6.03
N PRO A 148 9.45 25.12 6.70
CA PRO A 148 8.79 26.02 7.64
C PRO A 148 9.67 26.21 8.89
N SER A 149 9.75 27.44 9.40
CA SER A 149 10.53 27.77 10.59
C SER A 149 9.74 27.61 11.91
N GLY A 150 10.48 27.49 13.02
CA GLY A 150 9.92 27.49 14.37
C GLY A 150 8.91 26.38 14.62
N ASN A 151 7.79 26.73 15.23
CA ASN A 151 6.69 25.81 15.58
C ASN A 151 5.67 25.62 14.44
N ASN A 152 5.90 26.18 13.24
CA ASN A 152 5.02 25.95 12.10
C ASN A 152 5.27 24.55 11.53
N ASN A 153 4.20 23.89 11.10
CA ASN A 153 4.25 22.54 10.53
C ASN A 153 4.11 22.55 9.02
N THR A 154 3.47 23.58 8.45
CA THR A 154 3.29 23.70 7.01
C THR A 154 3.82 25.02 6.46
N LEU A 155 4.22 25.00 5.18
CA LEU A 155 4.45 26.18 4.34
C LEU A 155 3.70 25.98 3.04
N SER A 156 2.96 26.97 2.57
CA SER A 156 2.26 26.89 1.29
C SER A 156 2.54 28.06 0.35
N ILE A 157 2.62 27.77 -0.94
CA ILE A 157 2.79 28.75 -2.02
C ILE A 157 1.77 28.51 -3.12
N VAL A 158 1.28 29.59 -3.75
CA VAL A 158 0.36 29.50 -4.87
C VAL A 158 1.09 29.03 -6.12
N CYS A 159 0.53 28.06 -6.82
CA CYS A 159 1.00 27.52 -8.08
C CYS A 159 -0.10 27.68 -9.15
N LYS A 160 0.20 28.42 -10.22
CA LYS A 160 -0.73 28.70 -11.32
C LYS A 160 -0.23 28.09 -12.61
N THR A 161 -1.16 27.64 -13.43
CA THR A 161 -0.88 27.11 -14.76
C THR A 161 -0.87 28.25 -15.79
N ALA A 162 0.15 28.32 -16.63
CA ALA A 162 0.29 29.34 -17.66
C ALA A 162 -0.65 29.09 -18.84
N GLY A 163 -1.01 30.15 -19.58
CA GLY A 163 -1.78 30.04 -20.81
C GLY A 163 -1.08 29.16 -21.84
N GLY A 164 -1.82 28.20 -22.42
CA GLY A 164 -1.29 27.20 -23.36
C GLY A 164 -1.02 25.82 -22.75
N TYR A 165 -1.13 25.69 -21.43
CA TYR A 165 -1.13 24.40 -20.73
C TYR A 165 -2.55 24.05 -20.31
N SER A 166 -2.92 22.77 -20.42
CA SER A 166 -4.19 22.26 -19.89
C SER A 166 -3.92 21.21 -18.83
N VAL A 167 -4.62 21.32 -17.70
CA VAL A 167 -4.60 20.33 -16.63
C VAL A 167 -5.43 19.13 -17.09
N LYS A 168 -4.80 17.96 -17.18
CA LYS A 168 -5.44 16.69 -17.56
C LYS A 168 -5.90 15.89 -16.36
N GLU A 169 -5.14 15.97 -15.29
CA GLU A 169 -5.39 15.28 -14.03
C GLU A 169 -4.97 16.20 -12.90
N ALA A 170 -5.77 16.22 -11.83
CA ALA A 170 -5.43 16.89 -10.58
C ALA A 170 -5.98 16.06 -9.42
N SER A 171 -5.09 15.62 -8.54
CA SER A 171 -5.39 14.93 -7.29
C SER A 171 -4.85 15.75 -6.11
N SER A 172 -4.98 15.22 -4.90
CA SER A 172 -4.48 15.86 -3.68
C SER A 172 -2.96 15.95 -3.61
N ASN A 173 -2.19 15.25 -4.45
CA ASN A 173 -0.72 15.24 -4.42
C ASN A 173 -0.07 15.24 -5.81
N ARG A 174 -0.85 15.18 -6.89
CA ARG A 174 -0.35 15.09 -8.26
C ARG A 174 -1.16 15.99 -9.19
N MET A 175 -0.49 16.59 -10.17
CA MET A 175 -1.14 17.31 -11.27
C MET A 175 -0.42 17.02 -12.59
N ILE A 176 -1.17 16.59 -13.61
CA ILE A 176 -0.64 16.39 -14.97
C ILE A 176 -1.00 17.58 -15.84
N LEU A 177 0.03 18.24 -16.37
CA LEU A 177 -0.07 19.34 -17.30
C LEU A 177 0.26 18.85 -18.70
N SER A 178 -0.53 19.26 -19.68
CA SER A 178 -0.30 18.93 -21.08
C SER A 178 -0.28 20.17 -21.96
N THR A 179 0.59 20.10 -22.97
CA THR A 179 0.63 21.00 -24.13
C THR A 179 0.25 20.20 -25.37
N ARG A 180 0.37 20.80 -26.57
CA ARG A 180 0.10 20.09 -27.82
C ARG A 180 0.98 18.85 -28.01
N ASP A 181 2.25 18.92 -27.60
CA ASP A 181 3.27 17.91 -27.94
C ASP A 181 4.01 17.31 -26.73
N LYS A 182 3.78 17.83 -25.51
CA LYS A 182 4.49 17.40 -24.29
C LYS A 182 3.55 17.36 -23.09
N MET A 183 3.79 16.42 -22.19
CA MET A 183 3.15 16.39 -20.87
C MET A 183 4.19 16.50 -19.75
N TYR A 184 3.73 16.94 -18.59
CA TYR A 184 4.54 17.13 -17.39
C TYR A 184 3.75 16.72 -16.15
N SER A 185 4.44 16.14 -15.16
CA SER A 185 3.84 15.71 -13.89
C SER A 185 4.39 16.55 -12.77
N LEU A 186 3.51 17.23 -12.03
CA LEU A 186 3.81 17.85 -10.74
C LEU A 186 3.44 16.84 -9.66
N ASN A 187 4.42 16.43 -8.86
CA ASN A 187 4.22 15.66 -7.64
C ASN A 187 4.55 16.56 -6.45
N ALA A 188 3.64 16.67 -5.50
CA ALA A 188 3.79 17.53 -4.35
C ALA A 188 3.24 16.86 -3.09
N PRO A 189 3.66 17.28 -1.88
CA PRO A 189 3.18 16.68 -0.64
C PRO A 189 1.66 16.79 -0.51
N ARG A 190 1.13 17.98 -0.84
CA ARG A 190 -0.30 18.24 -0.90
C ARG A 190 -0.62 19.41 -1.84
N LEU A 191 -1.70 19.29 -2.60
CA LEU A 191 -2.25 20.28 -3.52
C LEU A 191 -3.67 20.65 -3.07
N GLU A 192 -3.88 21.92 -2.74
CA GLU A 192 -5.17 22.45 -2.27
C GLU A 192 -5.41 23.85 -2.83
N ASN A 193 -6.54 24.10 -3.48
CA ASN A 193 -6.96 25.44 -3.92
C ASN A 193 -5.85 26.23 -4.67
N ASP A 194 -5.21 25.63 -5.66
CA ASP A 194 -4.06 26.18 -6.40
C ASP A 194 -2.81 26.46 -5.55
N ARG A 195 -2.67 25.79 -4.40
CA ARG A 195 -1.50 25.90 -3.52
C ARG A 195 -0.81 24.56 -3.39
N ILE A 196 0.52 24.62 -3.37
CA ILE A 196 1.34 23.52 -2.87
C ILE A 196 1.52 23.73 -1.39
N VAL A 197 1.17 22.73 -0.57
CA VAL A 197 1.37 22.72 0.88
C VAL A 197 2.48 21.72 1.20
N PHE A 198 3.57 22.23 1.74
CA PHE A 198 4.73 21.46 2.22
C PHE A 198 4.63 21.26 3.73
N THR A 199 5.18 20.16 4.24
CA THR A 199 5.32 19.93 5.70
C THR A 199 6.77 19.65 6.07
N LYS A 200 7.10 19.63 7.36
CA LYS A 200 8.46 19.26 7.82
C LYS A 200 8.84 17.85 7.41
N GLU A 201 7.88 16.93 7.40
CA GLU A 201 8.04 15.52 7.04
C GLU A 201 8.07 15.32 5.52
N SER A 202 7.46 16.24 4.76
CA SER A 202 7.41 16.20 3.29
C SER A 202 7.71 17.59 2.73
N PRO A 203 9.00 18.00 2.72
CA PRO A 203 9.40 19.34 2.31
C PRO A 203 9.57 19.49 0.80
N LEU A 204 9.39 18.43 0.00
CA LEU A 204 9.80 18.38 -1.40
C LEU A 204 8.61 18.24 -2.37
N ALA A 205 8.63 19.00 -3.46
CA ALA A 205 7.81 18.78 -4.65
C ALA A 205 8.72 18.68 -5.89
N SER A 206 8.27 17.94 -6.90
CA SER A 206 8.99 17.76 -8.16
C SER A 206 8.09 17.98 -9.36
N TYR A 207 8.65 18.52 -10.44
CA TYR A 207 7.96 18.75 -11.70
C TYR A 207 8.83 18.30 -12.87
N THR A 208 8.41 17.21 -13.51
CA THR A 208 9.20 16.45 -14.50
C THR A 208 8.42 16.28 -15.81
N ALA A 209 9.12 15.95 -16.90
CA ALA A 209 8.46 15.50 -18.12
C ALA A 209 7.68 14.21 -17.85
N TYR A 210 6.44 14.15 -18.35
CA TYR A 210 5.56 13.00 -18.22
C TYR A 210 5.40 12.35 -19.58
N ASP A 211 5.66 11.04 -19.63
CA ASP A 211 5.47 10.21 -20.79
C ASP A 211 4.34 9.21 -20.48
N PRO A 212 3.11 9.45 -20.97
CA PRO A 212 1.97 8.58 -20.72
C PRO A 212 2.22 7.13 -21.20
N SER A 213 3.09 6.95 -22.20
CA SER A 213 3.43 5.61 -22.71
C SER A 213 4.30 4.81 -21.72
N LYS A 214 4.83 5.46 -20.68
CA LYS A 214 5.74 4.85 -19.70
C LYS A 214 5.14 4.68 -18.32
N HIS A 215 3.89 5.10 -18.08
CA HIS A 215 3.26 5.03 -16.76
C HIS A 215 1.92 4.32 -16.88
N PHE A 216 1.85 3.12 -16.31
CA PHE A 216 0.62 2.36 -16.23
C PHE A 216 -0.33 2.98 -15.20
N GLU A 217 -1.62 2.97 -15.52
CA GLU A 217 -2.71 3.31 -14.62
C GLU A 217 -3.70 2.14 -14.66
N PHE A 218 -4.26 1.72 -13.52
CA PHE A 218 -5.15 0.56 -13.45
C PHE A 218 -6.39 0.67 -14.35
N THR A 219 -6.84 1.90 -14.62
CA THR A 219 -7.96 2.17 -15.54
C THR A 219 -7.66 1.74 -16.98
N ALA A 220 -6.38 1.60 -17.36
CA ALA A 220 -5.98 1.18 -18.69
C ALA A 220 -6.27 -0.30 -18.98
N ALA A 221 -6.44 -1.13 -17.95
CA ALA A 221 -6.81 -2.54 -18.13
C ALA A 221 -8.28 -2.75 -18.51
N ALA A 222 -9.13 -1.75 -18.29
CA ALA A 222 -10.57 -1.86 -18.49
C ALA A 222 -10.91 -2.12 -19.96
N GLY A 223 -11.68 -3.18 -20.22
CA GLY A 223 -12.14 -3.54 -21.57
C GLY A 223 -11.15 -4.34 -22.41
N ILE A 224 -9.99 -4.71 -21.85
CA ILE A 224 -9.06 -5.64 -22.50
C ILE A 224 -9.59 -7.07 -22.36
N GLU A 225 -9.45 -7.86 -23.43
CA GLU A 225 -9.83 -9.27 -23.41
C GLU A 225 -9.12 -10.02 -22.27
N GLY A 226 -9.91 -10.71 -21.45
CA GLY A 226 -9.40 -11.44 -20.29
C GLY A 226 -9.38 -10.67 -18.97
N CYS A 227 -9.86 -9.42 -18.91
CA CYS A 227 -10.02 -8.70 -17.64
C CYS A 227 -11.32 -9.08 -16.88
N ASP A 228 -12.22 -9.86 -17.49
CA ASP A 228 -13.54 -10.17 -16.92
C ASP A 228 -13.54 -11.36 -15.94
N ALA A 229 -14.54 -11.38 -15.06
CA ALA A 229 -14.69 -12.40 -14.03
C ALA A 229 -14.91 -13.81 -14.60
N ASN A 230 -15.63 -13.95 -15.72
CA ASN A 230 -15.97 -15.26 -16.27
C ASN A 230 -14.73 -15.94 -16.85
N THR A 231 -13.88 -15.19 -17.56
CA THR A 231 -12.60 -15.70 -18.07
C THR A 231 -11.70 -16.13 -16.92
N TYR A 232 -11.61 -15.34 -15.85
CA TYR A 232 -10.85 -15.71 -14.65
C TYR A 232 -11.37 -16.99 -13.99
N THR A 233 -12.68 -17.10 -13.76
CA THR A 233 -13.27 -18.32 -13.19
C THR A 233 -13.04 -19.54 -14.10
N ALA A 234 -13.16 -19.39 -15.41
CA ALA A 234 -12.87 -20.47 -16.36
C ALA A 234 -11.40 -20.91 -16.30
N LYS A 235 -10.46 -19.97 -16.18
CA LYS A 235 -9.02 -20.25 -16.02
C LYS A 235 -8.70 -20.96 -14.71
N VAL A 236 -9.34 -20.57 -13.61
CA VAL A 236 -9.21 -21.27 -12.31
C VAL A 236 -9.74 -22.70 -12.42
N GLU A 237 -10.89 -22.92 -13.07
CA GLU A 237 -11.41 -24.28 -13.30
C GLU A 237 -10.50 -25.10 -14.23
N GLN A 238 -9.88 -24.49 -15.24
CA GLN A 238 -8.85 -25.17 -16.04
C GLN A 238 -7.66 -25.62 -15.19
N LEU A 239 -7.17 -24.76 -14.27
CA LEU A 239 -6.10 -25.11 -13.32
C LEU A 239 -6.49 -26.30 -12.43
N ARG A 240 -7.72 -26.30 -11.89
CA ARG A 240 -8.22 -27.40 -11.04
C ARG A 240 -8.29 -28.73 -11.79
N ASN A 241 -8.80 -28.71 -13.03
CA ASN A 241 -8.83 -29.90 -13.88
C ASN A 241 -7.41 -30.36 -14.30
N ALA A 242 -6.51 -29.41 -14.52
CA ALA A 242 -5.12 -29.69 -14.87
C ALA A 242 -4.37 -30.37 -13.71
N ILE A 243 -4.61 -29.98 -12.44
CA ILE A 243 -4.06 -30.69 -11.27
C ILE A 243 -4.37 -32.18 -11.33
N VAL A 244 -5.63 -32.54 -11.59
CA VAL A 244 -6.04 -33.96 -11.66
C VAL A 244 -5.36 -34.66 -12.83
N THR A 245 -5.40 -34.05 -14.02
CA THR A 245 -4.89 -34.66 -15.26
C THR A 245 -3.37 -34.84 -15.21
N GLN A 246 -2.62 -33.81 -14.84
CA GLN A 246 -1.16 -33.85 -14.78
C GLN A 246 -0.67 -34.78 -13.67
N PHE A 247 -1.36 -34.83 -12.52
CA PHE A 247 -1.03 -35.76 -11.45
C PHE A 247 -1.26 -37.22 -11.87
N GLU A 248 -2.42 -37.56 -12.45
CA GLU A 248 -2.70 -38.92 -12.89
C GLU A 248 -1.71 -39.40 -13.96
N HIS A 249 -1.29 -38.50 -14.87
CA HIS A 249 -0.22 -38.78 -15.82
C HIS A 249 1.13 -39.02 -15.11
N ALA A 250 1.54 -38.14 -14.19
CA ALA A 250 2.78 -38.30 -13.45
C ALA A 250 2.81 -39.59 -12.60
N ALA A 251 1.70 -39.91 -11.94
CA ALA A 251 1.55 -41.10 -11.09
C ALA A 251 1.55 -42.43 -11.87
N SER A 252 1.15 -42.42 -13.14
CA SER A 252 1.17 -43.60 -14.03
C SER A 252 2.46 -43.73 -14.86
N SER A 253 3.37 -42.75 -14.75
CA SER A 253 4.63 -42.70 -15.49
C SER A 253 5.84 -43.02 -14.61
N SER A 254 7.05 -42.98 -15.20
CA SER A 254 8.31 -43.08 -14.45
C SER A 254 8.55 -41.93 -13.46
N GLN A 255 7.76 -40.85 -13.52
CA GLN A 255 7.85 -39.69 -12.62
C GLN A 255 7.17 -39.91 -11.25
N VAL A 256 6.58 -41.08 -11.01
CA VAL A 256 5.91 -41.40 -9.74
C VAL A 256 6.81 -41.20 -8.51
N SER A 257 8.12 -41.38 -8.66
CA SER A 257 9.09 -41.21 -7.57
C SER A 257 9.52 -39.75 -7.34
N SER A 258 9.29 -38.84 -8.31
CA SER A 258 9.62 -37.42 -8.21
C SER A 258 8.48 -36.56 -7.66
N LEU A 259 7.27 -37.12 -7.50
CA LEU A 259 6.13 -36.43 -6.90
C LEU A 259 6.49 -35.86 -5.52
N THR A 260 6.14 -34.59 -5.34
CA THR A 260 6.30 -33.83 -4.10
C THR A 260 5.05 -33.92 -3.23
N GLU A 261 5.20 -33.60 -1.94
CA GLU A 261 4.07 -33.60 -1.02
C GLU A 261 3.00 -32.57 -1.37
N LYS A 262 3.39 -31.39 -1.90
CA LYS A 262 2.43 -30.35 -2.33
C LYS A 262 1.57 -30.82 -3.49
N GLU A 263 2.15 -31.45 -4.50
CA GLU A 263 1.41 -31.97 -5.67
C GLU A 263 0.42 -33.06 -5.26
N ILE A 264 0.83 -33.98 -4.40
CA ILE A 264 -0.03 -35.03 -3.85
C ILE A 264 -1.18 -34.41 -3.05
N THR A 265 -0.88 -33.42 -2.22
CA THR A 265 -1.88 -32.78 -1.36
C THR A 265 -2.90 -31.99 -2.18
N ALA A 266 -2.46 -31.26 -3.21
CA ALA A 266 -3.34 -30.55 -4.13
C ALA A 266 -4.25 -31.52 -4.91
N TYR A 267 -3.69 -32.61 -5.44
CA TYR A 267 -4.46 -33.66 -6.11
C TYR A 267 -5.52 -34.29 -5.21
N VAL A 268 -5.13 -34.70 -3.99
CA VAL A 268 -6.06 -35.33 -3.05
C VAL A 268 -7.17 -34.34 -2.69
N ALA A 269 -6.83 -33.09 -2.37
CA ALA A 269 -7.82 -32.05 -2.07
C ALA A 269 -8.82 -31.85 -3.22
N GLU A 270 -8.35 -31.74 -4.47
CA GLU A 270 -9.23 -31.56 -5.63
C GLU A 270 -10.15 -32.76 -5.82
N MET A 271 -9.61 -33.97 -5.73
CA MET A 271 -10.41 -35.20 -5.82
C MET A 271 -11.42 -35.34 -4.68
N CYS A 272 -11.12 -34.84 -3.47
CA CYS A 272 -12.09 -34.75 -2.38
C CYS A 272 -13.27 -33.86 -2.76
N SER A 273 -13.00 -32.71 -3.40
CA SER A 273 -14.05 -31.77 -3.83
C SER A 273 -14.99 -32.35 -4.90
N HIS A 274 -14.53 -33.38 -5.61
CA HIS A 274 -15.31 -34.15 -6.57
C HIS A 274 -15.90 -35.45 -6.00
N GLU A 275 -15.93 -35.63 -4.68
CA GLU A 275 -16.43 -36.84 -4.00
C GLU A 275 -15.66 -38.13 -4.37
N ARG A 276 -14.42 -38.01 -4.86
CA ARG A 276 -13.57 -39.11 -5.32
C ARG A 276 -12.43 -39.42 -4.35
N TYR A 277 -12.65 -39.25 -3.04
CA TYR A 277 -11.64 -39.44 -1.99
C TYR A 277 -10.94 -40.80 -2.06
N ASN A 278 -11.70 -41.91 -2.15
CA ASN A 278 -11.11 -43.26 -2.20
C ASN A 278 -10.16 -43.42 -3.38
N ARG A 279 -10.60 -43.03 -4.58
CA ARG A 279 -9.76 -43.05 -5.78
C ARG A 279 -8.50 -42.22 -5.56
N ALA A 280 -8.62 -41.03 -4.96
CA ALA A 280 -7.48 -40.18 -4.68
C ALA A 280 -6.44 -40.89 -3.80
N ILE A 281 -6.89 -41.45 -2.67
CA ILE A 281 -6.01 -42.18 -1.76
C ILE A 281 -5.38 -43.38 -2.46
N ASP A 282 -6.14 -44.14 -3.25
CA ASP A 282 -5.65 -45.32 -3.95
C ASP A 282 -4.62 -44.99 -5.05
N THR A 283 -4.79 -43.86 -5.76
CA THR A 283 -3.82 -43.38 -6.76
C THR A 283 -2.48 -42.98 -6.14
N VAL A 284 -2.47 -42.50 -4.89
CA VAL A 284 -1.22 -42.05 -4.26
C VAL A 284 -0.27 -43.22 -4.02
N PRO A 285 0.99 -43.14 -4.49
CA PRO A 285 1.96 -44.24 -4.40
C PRO A 285 2.24 -44.69 -2.97
N SER A 286 2.37 -46.01 -2.77
CA SER A 286 2.77 -46.57 -1.47
C SER A 286 4.13 -46.06 -0.99
N SER A 287 5.05 -45.79 -1.92
CA SER A 287 6.37 -45.20 -1.65
C SER A 287 6.28 -43.82 -0.99
N PHE A 288 5.25 -43.02 -1.31
CA PHE A 288 5.00 -41.77 -0.61
C PHE A 288 4.33 -42.02 0.74
N LYS A 289 3.25 -42.82 0.79
CA LYS A 289 2.48 -43.11 2.02
C LYS A 289 3.37 -43.62 3.16
N GLN A 290 4.36 -44.45 2.83
CA GLN A 290 5.32 -45.07 3.75
C GLN A 290 6.70 -44.40 3.73
N GLY A 291 6.89 -43.36 2.91
CA GLY A 291 8.18 -42.72 2.70
C GLY A 291 8.49 -41.62 3.70
N ASN A 292 9.74 -41.16 3.67
CA ASN A 292 10.25 -40.06 4.49
C ASN A 292 10.06 -38.67 3.87
N LYS A 293 9.40 -38.57 2.71
CA LYS A 293 9.08 -37.30 2.04
C LYS A 293 7.91 -36.56 2.67
N ARG A 294 7.21 -37.18 3.61
CA ARG A 294 6.02 -36.65 4.25
C ARG A 294 6.40 -35.67 5.36
N THR A 295 5.61 -34.62 5.48
CA THR A 295 5.64 -33.66 6.58
C THR A 295 4.24 -33.52 7.14
N PHE A 296 4.03 -32.51 7.99
CA PHE A 296 2.72 -32.16 8.52
C PHE A 296 1.69 -31.85 7.43
N LEU A 297 2.11 -31.42 6.23
CA LEU A 297 1.21 -30.99 5.16
C LEU A 297 0.21 -32.09 4.81
N SER A 298 0.67 -33.32 4.54
CA SER A 298 -0.20 -34.42 4.10
C SER A 298 -0.81 -35.26 5.24
N VAL A 299 -0.48 -34.95 6.50
CA VAL A 299 -0.97 -35.68 7.69
C VAL A 299 -2.49 -35.85 7.73
N PRO A 300 -3.31 -34.82 7.41
CA PRO A 300 -4.76 -34.95 7.49
C PRO A 300 -5.36 -36.09 6.65
N TYR A 301 -4.63 -36.55 5.63
CA TYR A 301 -5.02 -37.66 4.76
C TYR A 301 -4.33 -38.99 5.09
N PHE A 302 -3.04 -38.98 5.43
CA PHE A 302 -2.21 -40.19 5.44
C PHE A 302 -1.68 -40.61 6.82
N ALA A 303 -2.30 -40.15 7.91
CA ALA A 303 -1.91 -40.48 9.29
C ALA A 303 -0.50 -39.97 9.66
N GLY A 304 0.13 -40.54 10.69
CA GLY A 304 1.44 -40.13 11.19
C GLY A 304 1.38 -38.87 12.05
N LEU A 305 0.27 -38.64 12.77
CA LEU A 305 0.02 -37.40 13.50
C LEU A 305 1.17 -37.08 14.46
N VAL A 306 1.61 -38.05 15.26
CA VAL A 306 2.68 -37.85 16.25
C VAL A 306 4.04 -37.63 15.58
N ALA A 307 4.38 -38.47 14.60
CA ALA A 307 5.70 -38.43 13.95
C ALA A 307 5.90 -37.17 13.10
N MET A 308 4.86 -36.72 12.41
CA MET A 308 4.95 -35.57 11.50
C MET A 308 4.74 -34.23 12.22
N ASP A 309 4.20 -34.23 13.44
CA ASP A 309 4.05 -33.00 14.24
C ASP A 309 5.38 -32.30 14.50
N GLU A 310 6.49 -33.04 14.58
CA GLU A 310 7.83 -32.46 14.68
C GLU A 310 8.12 -31.50 13.53
N THR A 311 7.72 -31.84 12.30
CA THR A 311 7.90 -30.97 11.13
C THR A 311 7.02 -29.70 11.20
N LEU A 312 5.82 -29.80 11.78
CA LEU A 312 4.96 -28.63 12.04
C LEU A 312 5.56 -27.73 13.12
N VAL A 313 6.10 -28.32 14.18
CA VAL A 313 6.79 -27.60 15.26
C VAL A 313 8.00 -26.86 14.70
N SER A 314 8.85 -27.53 13.91
CA SER A 314 10.00 -26.88 13.26
C SER A 314 9.58 -25.76 12.29
N HIS A 315 8.50 -25.95 11.52
CA HIS A 315 7.96 -24.92 10.66
C HIS A 315 7.49 -23.68 11.45
N ASN A 316 6.78 -23.88 12.56
CA ASN A 316 6.34 -22.78 13.43
C ASN A 316 7.51 -22.05 14.10
N GLN A 317 8.52 -22.78 14.58
CA GLN A 317 9.73 -22.19 15.16
C GLN A 317 10.52 -21.37 14.13
N ARG A 318 10.58 -21.83 12.87
CA ARG A 318 11.17 -21.06 11.77
C ARG A 318 10.41 -19.76 11.53
N LEU A 319 9.08 -19.81 11.47
CA LEU A 319 8.26 -18.60 11.31
C LEU A 319 8.46 -17.62 12.46
N GLU A 320 8.47 -18.11 13.71
CA GLU A 320 8.75 -17.28 14.88
C GLU A 320 10.13 -16.61 14.78
N SER A 321 11.17 -17.37 14.43
CA SER A 321 12.52 -16.81 14.22
C SER A 321 12.54 -15.75 13.12
N LEU A 322 11.90 -16.00 11.98
CA LEU A 322 11.85 -15.05 10.87
C LEU A 322 11.09 -13.78 11.26
N VAL A 323 10.01 -13.89 12.05
CA VAL A 323 9.27 -12.74 12.58
C VAL A 323 10.15 -11.91 13.51
N GLN A 324 10.91 -12.53 14.42
CA GLN A 324 11.83 -11.80 15.28
C GLN A 324 12.93 -11.09 14.49
N SER A 325 13.52 -11.78 13.50
CA SER A 325 14.53 -11.19 12.61
C SER A 325 13.97 -10.03 11.78
N ALA A 326 12.74 -10.15 11.27
CA ALA A 326 12.07 -9.10 10.51
C ALA A 326 11.79 -7.85 11.35
N ILE A 327 11.32 -8.03 12.59
CA ILE A 327 11.09 -6.92 13.53
C ILE A 327 12.41 -6.21 13.87
N GLN A 328 13.46 -6.96 14.18
CA GLN A 328 14.77 -6.39 14.56
C GLN A 328 15.47 -5.70 13.39
N GLY A 329 15.46 -6.34 12.21
CA GLY A 329 16.08 -5.84 11.00
C GLY A 329 15.25 -4.81 10.22
N LYS A 330 14.00 -4.56 10.67
CA LYS A 330 13.00 -3.76 9.95
C LYS A 330 12.85 -4.18 8.48
N ASN A 331 12.76 -5.48 8.24
CA ASN A 331 12.68 -6.05 6.90
C ASN A 331 11.27 -6.58 6.59
N PRO A 332 10.56 -6.05 5.58
CA PRO A 332 9.23 -6.51 5.19
C PRO A 332 9.21 -7.83 4.39
N ASP A 333 10.34 -8.45 4.04
CA ASP A 333 10.41 -9.72 3.30
C ASP A 333 9.57 -10.84 3.93
N ILE A 334 9.37 -10.82 5.24
CA ILE A 334 8.54 -11.77 5.98
C ILE A 334 7.10 -11.88 5.44
N PHE A 335 6.56 -10.83 4.83
CA PHE A 335 5.22 -10.84 4.25
C PHE A 335 5.12 -11.65 2.95
N THR A 336 6.25 -12.04 2.36
CA THR A 336 6.32 -12.96 1.19
C THR A 336 6.36 -14.43 1.60
N VAL A 337 6.54 -14.72 2.90
CA VAL A 337 6.73 -16.10 3.39
C VAL A 337 5.40 -16.84 3.45
N GLU A 338 5.36 -18.03 2.84
CA GLU A 338 4.21 -18.93 2.91
C GLU A 338 3.80 -19.23 4.37
N GLY A 339 2.51 -19.19 4.67
CA GLY A 339 1.97 -19.47 6.00
C GLY A 339 2.07 -18.32 7.01
N ILE A 340 2.67 -17.18 6.67
CA ILE A 340 2.81 -16.05 7.61
C ILE A 340 1.46 -15.48 8.08
N SER A 341 0.47 -15.40 7.20
CA SER A 341 -0.89 -14.95 7.54
C SER A 341 -1.55 -15.83 8.61
N ASP A 342 -1.44 -17.16 8.48
CA ASP A 342 -1.93 -18.11 9.48
C ASP A 342 -1.20 -17.94 10.81
N TYR A 343 0.13 -17.79 10.78
CA TYR A 343 0.93 -17.52 11.98
C TYR A 343 0.48 -16.24 12.68
N ILE A 344 0.31 -15.14 11.94
CA ILE A 344 -0.15 -13.86 12.49
C ILE A 344 -1.50 -14.02 13.17
N LEU A 345 -2.46 -14.71 12.55
CA LEU A 345 -3.76 -14.92 13.17
C LEU A 345 -3.64 -15.76 14.45
N ARG A 346 -2.81 -16.82 14.48
CA ARG A 346 -2.57 -17.60 15.71
C ARG A 346 -1.97 -16.73 16.81
N GLU A 347 -1.07 -15.83 16.45
CA GLU A 347 -0.29 -15.03 17.40
C GLU A 347 -0.87 -13.62 17.64
N LYS A 348 -2.04 -13.30 17.08
CA LYS A 348 -2.60 -11.93 17.05
C LYS A 348 -2.79 -11.26 18.41
N LYS A 349 -2.96 -12.06 19.47
CA LYS A 349 -3.10 -11.57 20.86
C LYS A 349 -1.75 -11.33 21.54
N LYS A 350 -0.63 -11.70 20.92
CA LYS A 350 0.72 -11.46 21.44
C LYS A 350 1.31 -10.15 20.87
N PRO A 351 2.21 -9.47 21.62
CA PRO A 351 2.82 -8.22 21.16
C PRO A 351 3.60 -8.35 19.85
N SER A 352 4.27 -9.48 19.62
CA SER A 352 5.09 -9.71 18.42
C SER A 352 4.29 -9.58 17.12
N ALA A 353 3.07 -10.13 17.06
CA ALA A 353 2.21 -10.03 15.88
C ALA A 353 1.79 -8.58 15.61
N LYS A 354 1.44 -7.83 16.67
CA LYS A 354 1.09 -6.40 16.54
C LYS A 354 2.28 -5.57 16.08
N THR A 355 3.46 -5.78 16.67
CA THR A 355 4.70 -5.11 16.27
C THR A 355 5.06 -5.41 14.82
N LEU A 356 4.91 -6.66 14.38
CA LEU A 356 5.15 -7.06 13.00
C LEU A 356 4.21 -6.34 12.03
N LEU A 357 2.90 -6.31 12.33
CA LEU A 357 1.91 -5.66 11.46
C LEU A 357 2.07 -4.13 11.42
N SER A 358 2.52 -3.52 12.52
CA SER A 358 2.84 -2.09 12.55
C SER A 358 4.19 -1.77 11.89
N LEU A 359 5.00 -2.76 11.51
CA LEU A 359 6.36 -2.55 11.03
C LEU A 359 6.44 -1.54 9.87
N PRO A 360 5.65 -1.65 8.78
CA PRO A 360 5.74 -0.72 7.65
C PRO A 360 5.51 0.75 8.07
N ALA A 361 4.55 0.99 8.96
CA ALA A 361 4.21 2.32 9.45
C ALA A 361 5.28 2.94 10.36
N THR A 362 6.20 2.14 10.90
CA THR A 362 7.29 2.60 11.79
C THR A 362 8.61 2.85 11.05
N MET A 363 8.65 2.57 9.75
CA MET A 363 9.83 2.82 8.90
C MET A 363 9.90 4.29 8.53
N ALA A 364 11.11 4.86 8.52
CA ALA A 364 11.31 6.28 8.18
C ALA A 364 10.97 6.58 6.71
N SER A 365 11.25 5.64 5.81
CA SER A 365 10.70 5.55 4.46
C SER A 365 10.30 4.10 4.23
N PHE A 366 9.06 3.88 3.78
CA PHE A 366 8.58 2.55 3.39
C PHE A 366 8.51 2.48 1.87
N GLU A 367 9.53 1.84 1.29
CA GLU A 367 9.71 1.65 -0.15
C GLU A 367 9.79 0.14 -0.42
N PRO A 368 8.64 -0.56 -0.49
CA PRO A 368 8.65 -2.00 -0.72
C PRO A 368 9.11 -2.33 -2.14
N THR A 369 9.71 -3.49 -2.33
CA THR A 369 9.85 -4.08 -3.67
C THR A 369 8.50 -4.58 -4.19
N VAL A 370 8.40 -4.92 -5.48
CA VAL A 370 7.16 -5.48 -6.06
C VAL A 370 6.75 -6.77 -5.35
N SER A 371 7.72 -7.65 -5.08
CA SER A 371 7.53 -8.90 -4.33
C SER A 371 7.00 -8.66 -2.92
N GLN A 372 7.59 -7.69 -2.21
CA GLN A 372 7.12 -7.30 -0.87
C GLN A 372 5.72 -6.70 -0.93
N ALA A 373 5.42 -5.91 -1.96
CA ALA A 373 4.13 -5.24 -2.13
C ALA A 373 2.97 -6.24 -2.31
N PHE A 374 3.08 -7.19 -3.24
CA PHE A 374 1.99 -8.19 -3.39
C PHE A 374 1.95 -9.19 -2.23
N GLY A 375 3.07 -9.48 -1.58
CA GLY A 375 3.10 -10.27 -0.35
C GLY A 375 2.33 -9.61 0.80
N LEU A 376 2.58 -8.31 1.03
CA LEU A 376 1.85 -7.49 2.00
C LEU A 376 0.35 -7.41 1.69
N ILE A 377 -0.02 -7.14 0.44
CA ILE A 377 -1.42 -7.11 0.00
C ILE A 377 -2.07 -8.49 0.21
N THR A 378 -1.35 -9.58 -0.07
CA THR A 378 -1.84 -10.95 0.16
C THR A 378 -2.12 -11.22 1.63
N VAL A 379 -1.20 -10.83 2.52
CA VAL A 379 -1.39 -10.95 3.97
C VAL A 379 -2.57 -10.09 4.42
N TYR A 380 -2.62 -8.83 4.00
CA TYR A 380 -3.74 -7.94 4.31
C TYR A 380 -5.09 -8.52 3.89
N ALA A 381 -5.20 -9.04 2.66
CA ALA A 381 -6.44 -9.63 2.15
C ALA A 381 -6.87 -10.87 2.94
N LYS A 382 -5.93 -11.78 3.26
CA LYS A 382 -6.21 -12.99 4.08
C LYS A 382 -6.65 -12.63 5.49
N LEU A 383 -6.01 -11.62 6.10
CA LEU A 383 -6.40 -11.10 7.40
C LEU A 383 -7.78 -10.43 7.33
N TYR A 384 -8.04 -9.58 6.33
CA TYR A 384 -9.30 -8.86 6.19
C TYR A 384 -10.51 -9.80 6.07
N LYS A 385 -10.37 -10.92 5.34
CA LYS A 385 -11.41 -11.96 5.23
C LYS A 385 -11.75 -12.62 6.57
N THR A 386 -10.81 -12.65 7.53
CA THR A 386 -10.94 -13.43 8.76
C THR A 386 -11.09 -12.58 10.03
N ASP A 387 -10.39 -11.45 10.10
CA ASP A 387 -10.30 -10.54 11.24
C ASP A 387 -9.89 -9.13 10.77
N PRO A 388 -10.86 -8.29 10.36
CA PRO A 388 -10.62 -6.93 9.84
C PRO A 388 -9.84 -6.02 10.80
N ASP A 389 -10.02 -6.18 12.11
CA ASP A 389 -9.34 -5.36 13.12
C ASP A 389 -7.82 -5.61 13.10
N THR A 390 -7.41 -6.87 12.94
CA THR A 390 -5.99 -7.23 12.79
C THR A 390 -5.46 -6.73 11.44
N ALA A 391 -6.24 -6.82 10.37
CA ALA A 391 -5.85 -6.33 9.03
C ALA A 391 -5.65 -4.80 8.99
N ALA A 392 -6.42 -4.05 9.78
CA ALA A 392 -6.35 -2.58 9.82
C ALA A 392 -4.96 -2.04 10.20
N LEU A 393 -4.15 -2.84 10.91
CA LEU A 393 -2.77 -2.48 11.25
C LEU A 393 -1.85 -2.35 10.03
N LEU A 394 -2.18 -3.01 8.92
CA LEU A 394 -1.44 -2.91 7.65
C LEU A 394 -2.03 -1.87 6.69
N ALA A 395 -3.17 -1.25 7.01
CA ALA A 395 -3.92 -0.43 6.06
C ALA A 395 -3.09 0.74 5.47
N SER A 396 -2.22 1.36 6.28
CA SER A 396 -1.35 2.45 5.83
C SER A 396 -0.27 2.01 4.84
N ALA A 397 0.08 0.72 4.80
CA ALA A 397 1.07 0.17 3.87
C ALA A 397 0.48 -0.17 2.49
N ILE A 398 -0.84 -0.27 2.37
CA ILE A 398 -1.51 -0.76 1.15
C ILE A 398 -1.38 0.22 -0.02
N GLU A 399 -1.56 1.52 0.22
CA GLU A 399 -1.41 2.53 -0.84
C GLU A 399 0.03 2.58 -1.38
N PRO A 400 1.09 2.64 -0.55
CA PRO A 400 2.46 2.50 -1.02
C PRO A 400 2.72 1.21 -1.82
N CYS A 401 2.20 0.06 -1.36
CA CYS A 401 2.35 -1.21 -2.08
C CYS A 401 1.67 -1.18 -3.45
N THR A 402 0.46 -0.63 -3.52
CA THR A 402 -0.32 -0.50 -4.76
C THR A 402 0.40 0.39 -5.76
N LYS A 403 0.96 1.52 -5.28
CA LYS A 403 1.73 2.46 -6.09
C LYS A 403 2.99 1.81 -6.67
N VAL A 404 3.76 1.06 -5.88
CA VAL A 404 4.96 0.36 -6.39
C VAL A 404 4.61 -0.63 -7.48
N ILE A 405 3.52 -1.40 -7.32
CA ILE A 405 3.07 -2.32 -8.37
C ILE A 405 2.70 -1.54 -9.63
N GLN A 406 1.94 -0.45 -9.49
CA GLN A 406 1.53 0.40 -10.60
C GLN A 406 2.72 0.98 -11.38
N GLU A 407 3.72 1.54 -10.68
CA GLU A 407 4.92 2.13 -11.27
C GLU A 407 5.79 1.10 -12.01
N ASN A 408 5.71 -0.17 -11.61
CA ASN A 408 6.46 -1.28 -12.19
C ASN A 408 5.64 -2.13 -13.17
N THR A 409 4.46 -1.66 -13.56
CA THR A 409 3.59 -2.32 -14.53
C THR A 409 3.67 -1.63 -15.89
N LYS A 410 3.63 -2.41 -16.96
CA LYS A 410 3.50 -1.94 -18.34
C LYS A 410 2.36 -2.65 -19.02
N LEU A 411 1.72 -1.95 -19.94
CA LEU A 411 0.67 -2.47 -20.79
C LEU A 411 1.01 -2.11 -22.24
N GLU A 412 1.38 -3.12 -23.03
CA GLU A 412 1.78 -2.96 -24.43
C GLU A 412 1.00 -3.97 -25.27
N ASP A 413 0.31 -3.52 -26.32
CA ASP A 413 -0.50 -4.38 -27.21
C ASP A 413 -1.49 -5.30 -26.49
N GLY A 414 -2.05 -4.83 -25.36
CA GLY A 414 -2.98 -5.59 -24.53
C GLY A 414 -2.31 -6.59 -23.57
N ILE A 415 -0.99 -6.72 -23.59
CA ILE A 415 -0.21 -7.58 -22.70
C ILE A 415 0.23 -6.78 -21.47
N ILE A 416 -0.17 -7.24 -20.29
CA ILE A 416 0.24 -6.65 -19.02
C ILE A 416 1.48 -7.38 -18.48
N THR A 417 2.52 -6.61 -18.16
CA THR A 417 3.76 -7.13 -17.59
C THR A 417 4.12 -6.34 -16.34
N VAL A 418 4.38 -7.05 -15.25
CA VAL A 418 4.93 -6.46 -14.03
C VAL A 418 6.40 -6.86 -13.93
N THR A 419 7.27 -5.91 -13.63
CA THR A 419 8.72 -6.13 -13.52
C THR A 419 9.25 -5.78 -12.14
N GLU A 420 10.18 -6.57 -11.60
CA GLU A 420 10.96 -6.20 -10.42
C GLU A 420 12.42 -6.02 -10.84
N ASN A 421 12.99 -4.84 -10.61
CA ASN A 421 14.34 -4.49 -11.07
C ASN A 421 14.53 -4.73 -12.59
N ASP A 422 13.56 -4.30 -13.39
CA ASP A 422 13.50 -4.51 -14.86
C ASP A 422 13.39 -5.98 -15.31
N ILE A 423 13.23 -6.93 -14.38
CA ILE A 423 13.04 -8.36 -14.69
C ILE A 423 11.55 -8.69 -14.58
N PRO A 424 10.90 -9.24 -15.63
CA PRO A 424 9.51 -9.69 -15.54
C PRO A 424 9.32 -10.72 -14.42
N LEU A 425 8.21 -10.63 -13.69
CA LEU A 425 7.84 -11.66 -12.71
C LEU A 425 7.72 -13.03 -13.39
N SER A 426 8.06 -14.10 -12.67
CA SER A 426 7.76 -15.46 -13.13
C SER A 426 6.24 -15.66 -13.27
N PRO A 427 5.77 -16.61 -14.10
CA PRO A 427 4.33 -16.86 -14.27
C PRO A 427 3.60 -17.11 -12.95
N VAL A 428 4.21 -17.84 -12.01
CA VAL A 428 3.63 -18.09 -10.68
C VAL A 428 3.51 -16.79 -9.89
N GLN A 429 4.58 -16.00 -9.79
CA GLN A 429 4.55 -14.70 -9.09
C GLN A 429 3.58 -13.71 -9.72
N ALA A 430 3.45 -13.70 -11.06
CA ALA A 430 2.50 -12.86 -11.76
C ALA A 430 1.05 -13.24 -11.43
N VAL A 431 0.74 -14.53 -11.32
CA VAL A 431 -0.58 -15.00 -10.87
C VAL A 431 -0.83 -14.67 -9.40
N GLU A 432 0.18 -14.79 -8.53
CA GLU A 432 0.08 -14.37 -7.12
C GLU A 432 -0.18 -12.86 -6.98
N ALA A 433 0.55 -12.03 -7.74
CA ALA A 433 0.32 -10.60 -7.82
C ALA A 433 -1.07 -10.28 -8.37
N GLY A 434 -1.51 -11.00 -9.40
CA GLY A 434 -2.86 -10.89 -9.96
C GLY A 434 -3.94 -11.20 -8.91
N TRP A 435 -3.78 -12.29 -8.15
CA TRP A 435 -4.67 -12.63 -7.04
C TRP A 435 -4.70 -11.53 -5.96
N ALA A 436 -3.53 -11.00 -5.58
CA ALA A 436 -3.43 -9.93 -4.59
C ALA A 436 -4.21 -8.68 -5.03
N LEU A 437 -4.06 -8.27 -6.30
CA LEU A 437 -4.80 -7.14 -6.89
C LEU A 437 -6.31 -7.42 -6.96
N ILE A 438 -6.73 -8.64 -7.34
CA ILE A 438 -8.15 -9.04 -7.33
C ILE A 438 -8.76 -8.86 -5.95
N GLN A 439 -8.11 -9.37 -4.91
CA GLN A 439 -8.63 -9.25 -3.54
C GLN A 439 -8.62 -7.80 -3.06
N LEU A 440 -7.58 -7.04 -3.38
CA LEU A 440 -7.50 -5.63 -3.02
C LEU A 440 -8.60 -4.80 -3.71
N GLY A 441 -8.82 -5.00 -5.01
CA GLY A 441 -9.89 -4.34 -5.76
C GLY A 441 -11.26 -4.61 -5.16
N ARG A 442 -11.52 -5.84 -4.71
CA ARG A 442 -12.76 -6.20 -3.99
C ARG A 442 -12.88 -5.51 -2.64
N ILE A 443 -11.83 -5.55 -1.81
CA ILE A 443 -11.83 -4.95 -0.46
C ILE A 443 -12.00 -3.43 -0.54
N SER A 444 -11.33 -2.79 -1.50
CA SER A 444 -11.36 -1.34 -1.70
C SER A 444 -12.51 -0.85 -2.59
N SER A 445 -13.32 -1.75 -3.15
CA SER A 445 -14.37 -1.43 -4.13
C SER A 445 -13.85 -0.66 -5.36
N ARG A 446 -12.65 -1.03 -5.84
CA ARG A 446 -11.96 -0.46 -7.01
C ARG A 446 -11.92 -1.47 -8.15
N PRO A 447 -12.93 -1.48 -9.05
CA PRO A 447 -13.02 -2.48 -10.12
C PRO A 447 -11.84 -2.43 -11.09
N GLU A 448 -11.22 -1.26 -11.28
CA GLU A 448 -10.04 -1.11 -12.16
C GLU A 448 -8.82 -1.91 -11.66
N ILE A 449 -8.64 -2.02 -10.34
CA ILE A 449 -7.59 -2.86 -9.74
C ILE A 449 -7.93 -4.34 -9.91
N GLU A 450 -9.20 -4.69 -9.70
CA GLU A 450 -9.67 -6.07 -9.85
C GLU A 450 -9.51 -6.58 -11.30
N ASP A 451 -9.90 -5.77 -12.28
CA ASP A 451 -9.79 -6.08 -13.70
C ASP A 451 -8.32 -6.22 -14.13
N THR A 452 -7.44 -5.36 -13.61
CA THR A 452 -5.99 -5.48 -13.80
C THR A 452 -5.46 -6.81 -13.24
N GLY A 453 -5.88 -7.17 -12.02
CA GLY A 453 -5.46 -8.42 -11.40
C GLY A 453 -5.94 -9.66 -12.17
N ARG A 454 -7.17 -9.63 -12.70
CA ARG A 454 -7.70 -10.70 -13.56
C ARG A 454 -6.93 -10.81 -14.87
N LEU A 455 -6.66 -9.68 -15.53
CA LEU A 455 -5.89 -9.65 -16.77
C LEU A 455 -4.50 -10.27 -16.55
N LEU A 456 -3.80 -9.85 -15.50
CA LEU A 456 -2.47 -10.35 -15.15
C LEU A 456 -2.50 -11.86 -14.87
N ALA A 457 -3.44 -12.34 -14.06
CA ALA A 457 -3.56 -13.76 -13.77
C ALA A 457 -3.89 -14.59 -15.03
N ASN A 458 -4.84 -14.12 -15.85
CA ASN A 458 -5.28 -14.86 -17.04
C ASN A 458 -4.19 -14.96 -18.11
N GLN A 459 -3.37 -13.92 -18.28
CA GLN A 459 -2.24 -13.93 -19.22
C GLN A 459 -1.08 -14.82 -18.75
N ASN A 460 -0.99 -15.12 -17.45
CA ASN A 460 0.06 -15.98 -16.89
C ASN A 460 -0.40 -17.42 -16.59
N LEU A 461 -1.72 -17.69 -16.61
CA LEU A 461 -2.30 -19.03 -16.66
C LEU A 461 -2.33 -19.57 -18.09
N THR A 462 -1.14 -19.69 -18.68
CA THR A 462 -0.89 -20.19 -20.04
C THR A 462 -0.97 -21.73 -20.10
N GLU A 463 -0.96 -22.29 -21.32
CA GLU A 463 -0.87 -23.75 -21.50
C GLU A 463 0.41 -24.33 -20.87
N GLU A 464 1.52 -23.59 -20.91
CA GLU A 464 2.77 -23.99 -20.27
C GLU A 464 2.60 -24.12 -18.75
N THR A 465 2.05 -23.08 -18.10
CA THR A 465 1.75 -23.12 -16.66
C THR A 465 0.79 -24.26 -16.32
N LEU A 466 -0.25 -24.46 -17.14
CA LEU A 466 -1.24 -25.53 -16.94
C LEU A 466 -0.72 -26.95 -17.21
N SER A 467 0.44 -27.07 -17.88
CA SER A 467 1.11 -28.36 -18.10
C SER A 467 2.12 -28.71 -17.01
N ASN A 468 2.51 -27.74 -16.17
CA ASN A 468 3.53 -27.91 -15.13
C ASN A 468 2.89 -28.22 -13.76
N LEU A 469 2.99 -29.48 -13.32
CA LEU A 469 2.41 -29.94 -12.05
C LEU A 469 2.94 -29.20 -10.82
N GLN A 470 4.21 -28.79 -10.82
CA GLN A 470 4.79 -28.02 -9.72
C GLN A 470 4.13 -26.63 -9.63
N SER A 471 4.05 -25.90 -10.74
CA SER A 471 3.41 -24.57 -10.78
C SER A 471 1.93 -24.65 -10.40
N LEU A 472 1.23 -25.69 -10.88
CA LEU A 472 -0.16 -25.94 -10.49
C LEU A 472 -0.29 -26.13 -8.97
N ALA A 473 0.58 -26.94 -8.35
CA ALA A 473 0.54 -27.22 -6.92
C ALA A 473 0.89 -26.01 -6.05
N GLU A 474 1.76 -25.11 -6.54
CA GLU A 474 2.09 -23.84 -5.89
C GLU A 474 0.90 -22.88 -5.89
N LEU A 475 0.18 -22.77 -7.01
CA LEU A 475 -0.96 -21.86 -7.18
C LEU A 475 -2.28 -22.39 -6.57
N TYR A 476 -2.42 -23.71 -6.48
CA TYR A 476 -3.64 -24.38 -6.01
C TYR A 476 -4.21 -23.83 -4.68
N PRO A 477 -3.44 -23.73 -3.58
CA PRO A 477 -3.97 -23.25 -2.30
C PRO A 477 -4.46 -21.80 -2.34
N LEU A 478 -3.97 -21.00 -3.31
CA LEU A 478 -4.36 -19.60 -3.47
C LEU A 478 -5.63 -19.45 -4.31
N LEU A 479 -5.72 -20.17 -5.44
CA LEU A 479 -6.78 -19.96 -6.43
C LEU A 479 -8.01 -20.83 -6.24
N ALA A 480 -7.86 -22.08 -5.79
CA ALA A 480 -8.97 -23.03 -5.74
C ALA A 480 -9.93 -22.79 -4.55
N GLU A 481 -9.48 -22.08 -3.51
CA GLU A 481 -10.20 -21.90 -2.23
C GLU A 481 -10.82 -23.20 -1.66
N ASN A 482 -10.19 -24.35 -1.93
CA ASN A 482 -10.72 -25.65 -1.55
C ASN A 482 -10.37 -25.98 -0.10
N LYS A 483 -11.39 -26.05 0.77
CA LYS A 483 -11.23 -26.38 2.19
C LYS A 483 -10.69 -27.79 2.46
N PHE A 484 -10.78 -28.69 1.48
CA PHE A 484 -10.11 -29.98 1.61
C PHE A 484 -8.60 -29.83 1.60
N TYR A 485 -8.02 -28.78 1.00
CA TYR A 485 -6.59 -28.54 1.14
C TYR A 485 -6.23 -28.29 2.62
N PRO A 486 -5.18 -28.95 3.16
CA PRO A 486 -4.78 -28.80 4.55
C PRO A 486 -4.56 -27.33 4.94
N HIS A 487 -5.18 -26.93 6.04
CA HIS A 487 -5.19 -25.54 6.48
C HIS A 487 -5.23 -25.40 8.01
N THR A 488 -4.87 -24.21 8.47
CA THR A 488 -5.04 -23.79 9.86
C THR A 488 -6.49 -23.37 10.09
N GLN A 489 -7.20 -24.06 10.97
CA GLN A 489 -8.49 -23.60 11.50
C GLN A 489 -8.29 -23.07 12.93
N ILE A 490 -8.39 -21.75 13.10
CA ILE A 490 -8.41 -21.14 14.43
C ILE A 490 -9.78 -21.36 15.07
N LEU A 491 -9.78 -21.80 16.32
CA LEU A 491 -10.97 -22.20 17.07
C LEU A 491 -11.30 -21.23 18.20
N GLY A 492 -10.30 -20.47 18.68
CA GLY A 492 -10.46 -19.45 19.70
C GLY A 492 -9.19 -19.29 20.51
N TYR A 493 -9.29 -18.65 21.68
CA TYR A 493 -8.13 -18.34 22.53
C TYR A 493 -8.45 -18.49 24.02
N TYR A 494 -7.52 -19.06 24.77
CA TYR A 494 -7.47 -18.97 26.23
C TYR A 494 -6.50 -17.86 26.63
N GLY A 495 -7.02 -16.68 26.93
CA GLY A 495 -6.17 -15.48 27.08
C GLY A 495 -5.45 -15.16 25.76
N SER A 496 -4.12 -15.23 25.75
CA SER A 496 -3.27 -15.06 24.55
C SER A 496 -2.95 -16.36 23.82
N GLU A 497 -3.24 -17.52 24.41
CA GLU A 497 -2.92 -18.82 23.83
C GLU A 497 -3.98 -19.24 22.81
N CYS A 498 -3.56 -19.50 21.58
CA CYS A 498 -4.45 -19.88 20.49
C CYS A 498 -4.81 -21.38 20.55
N VAL A 499 -6.09 -21.67 20.42
CA VAL A 499 -6.60 -23.02 20.13
C VAL A 499 -6.84 -23.11 18.64
N TRP A 500 -6.20 -24.07 17.97
CA TRP A 500 -6.31 -24.22 16.52
C TRP A 500 -6.10 -25.67 16.08
N ALA A 501 -6.54 -25.98 14.87
CA ALA A 501 -6.38 -27.28 14.24
C ALA A 501 -5.65 -27.18 12.90
N TRP A 502 -4.78 -28.14 12.61
CA TRP A 502 -4.34 -28.46 11.25
C TRP A 502 -5.22 -29.59 10.72
N THR A 503 -5.94 -29.33 9.64
CA THR A 503 -7.05 -30.19 9.19
C THR A 503 -7.34 -30.02 7.69
N CYS A 504 -8.09 -30.98 7.13
CA CYS A 504 -8.73 -30.88 5.81
C CYS A 504 -10.26 -30.91 5.90
N ALA A 505 -10.84 -30.61 7.06
CA ALA A 505 -12.30 -30.54 7.24
C ALA A 505 -12.92 -29.30 6.60
N SER A 506 -14.15 -29.44 6.10
CA SER A 506 -14.95 -28.31 5.59
C SER A 506 -15.29 -27.31 6.71
N SER A 507 -15.42 -27.80 7.95
CA SER A 507 -15.62 -26.99 9.14
C SER A 507 -15.19 -27.72 10.41
N ILE A 508 -14.58 -26.98 11.35
CA ILE A 508 -14.42 -27.40 12.74
C ILE A 508 -14.92 -26.28 13.64
N ARG A 509 -15.79 -26.61 14.60
CA ARG A 509 -16.28 -25.67 15.63
C ARG A 509 -15.88 -26.13 17.01
N TYR A 510 -15.56 -25.18 17.88
CA TYR A 510 -15.13 -25.40 19.26
C TYR A 510 -15.98 -24.56 20.19
N SER A 511 -16.77 -25.22 21.05
CA SER A 511 -17.70 -24.53 21.94
C SER A 511 -17.48 -24.96 23.38
N LEU A 512 -17.29 -23.99 24.27
CA LEU A 512 -17.17 -24.22 25.71
C LEU A 512 -18.57 -24.30 26.33
N MET A 513 -18.92 -25.48 26.83
CA MET A 513 -20.17 -25.76 27.51
C MET A 513 -20.03 -25.51 29.03
N PRO A 514 -21.15 -25.34 29.76
CA PRO A 514 -21.13 -25.30 31.22
C PRO A 514 -20.42 -26.52 31.83
N GLY A 515 -19.70 -26.32 32.93
CA GLY A 515 -19.02 -27.40 33.65
C GLY A 515 -17.66 -27.83 33.09
N GLY A 516 -17.05 -27.05 32.18
CA GLY A 516 -15.71 -27.32 31.65
C GLY A 516 -15.69 -28.33 30.50
N VAL A 517 -16.85 -28.65 29.94
CA VAL A 517 -16.95 -29.53 28.77
C VAL A 517 -16.72 -28.72 27.49
N VAL A 518 -15.83 -29.19 26.63
CA VAL A 518 -15.56 -28.61 25.32
C VAL A 518 -16.16 -29.52 24.26
N ASN A 519 -17.02 -28.97 23.41
CA ASN A 519 -17.57 -29.66 22.25
C ASN A 519 -16.77 -29.26 20.99
N ILE A 520 -16.24 -30.26 20.30
CA ILE A 520 -15.57 -30.10 19.01
C ILE A 520 -16.45 -30.79 17.97
N ASN A 521 -16.99 -30.02 17.03
CA ASN A 521 -17.81 -30.53 15.93
C ASN A 521 -17.00 -30.46 14.64
N VAL A 522 -16.79 -31.59 13.98
CA VAL A 522 -15.96 -31.71 12.77
C VAL A 522 -16.83 -32.17 11.61
N ASP A 523 -16.90 -31.39 10.54
CA ASP A 523 -17.57 -31.77 9.30
C ASP A 523 -16.55 -32.32 8.29
N PHE A 524 -16.70 -33.59 7.94
CA PHE A 524 -15.84 -34.28 6.98
C PHE A 524 -16.61 -35.40 6.28
N PRO A 525 -16.22 -35.81 5.07
CA PRO A 525 -16.86 -36.90 4.35
C PRO A 525 -17.03 -38.18 5.19
N LEU A 526 -18.24 -38.76 5.13
CA LEU A 526 -18.64 -39.96 5.87
C LEU A 526 -17.74 -41.16 5.58
N THR A 527 -17.53 -42.02 6.58
CA THR A 527 -16.79 -43.30 6.49
C THR A 527 -15.29 -43.22 6.22
N TYR A 528 -14.76 -42.00 6.04
CA TYR A 528 -13.34 -41.76 5.80
C TYR A 528 -12.58 -41.48 7.09
N SER A 529 -11.29 -41.81 7.06
CA SER A 529 -10.38 -41.47 8.17
C SER A 529 -9.93 -40.04 7.99
N HIS A 530 -10.21 -39.22 9.00
CA HIS A 530 -9.70 -37.86 9.11
C HIS A 530 -8.71 -37.80 10.27
N TYR A 531 -7.53 -37.23 10.00
CA TYR A 531 -6.49 -37.04 11.01
C TYR A 531 -6.37 -35.55 11.33
N ILE A 532 -6.43 -35.20 12.61
CA ILE A 532 -6.47 -33.80 13.06
C ILE A 532 -5.38 -33.58 14.10
N LEU A 533 -4.55 -32.57 13.88
CA LEU A 533 -3.64 -32.03 14.89
C LEU A 533 -4.30 -30.82 15.53
N MET A 534 -4.61 -30.88 16.83
CA MET A 534 -5.15 -29.72 17.54
C MET A 534 -4.14 -29.23 18.59
N LYS A 535 -3.87 -27.93 18.59
CA LYS A 535 -2.89 -27.27 19.45
C LYS A 535 -3.58 -26.32 20.43
N GLY A 536 -2.98 -26.12 21.59
CA GLY A 536 -3.50 -25.23 22.64
C GLY A 536 -4.72 -25.78 23.37
N VAL A 537 -5.04 -27.06 23.20
CA VAL A 537 -6.19 -27.71 23.85
C VAL A 537 -5.91 -27.82 25.36
N PRO A 538 -6.83 -27.40 26.26
CA PRO A 538 -6.65 -27.57 27.69
C PRO A 538 -6.54 -29.03 28.10
N THR A 539 -5.89 -29.30 29.23
CA THR A 539 -5.85 -30.65 29.80
C THR A 539 -7.25 -31.12 30.17
N PHE A 540 -7.54 -32.36 29.79
CA PHE A 540 -8.81 -33.04 30.03
C PHE A 540 -8.63 -34.39 30.74
N HIS A 541 -7.45 -34.67 31.31
CA HIS A 541 -7.16 -35.85 32.15
C HIS A 541 -7.60 -37.18 31.53
N ALA A 542 -7.33 -37.35 30.23
CA ALA A 542 -7.78 -38.50 29.42
C ALA A 542 -9.30 -38.74 29.39
N ASN A 543 -10.08 -37.73 29.75
CA ASN A 543 -11.53 -37.77 29.79
C ASN A 543 -12.12 -37.18 28.50
N ILE A 544 -12.17 -38.01 27.46
CA ILE A 544 -12.68 -37.67 26.13
C ILE A 544 -13.79 -38.64 25.71
N GLU A 545 -14.81 -38.09 25.07
CA GLU A 545 -15.82 -38.87 24.36
C GLU A 545 -15.74 -38.60 22.86
N ILE A 546 -15.72 -39.67 22.06
CA ILE A 546 -15.82 -39.61 20.60
C ILE A 546 -17.08 -40.39 20.24
N GLN A 547 -18.02 -39.79 19.51
CA GLN A 547 -19.30 -40.44 19.16
C GLN A 547 -20.10 -40.90 20.40
N GLY A 548 -20.02 -40.16 21.50
CA GLY A 548 -20.72 -40.50 22.76
C GLY A 548 -20.14 -41.69 23.53
N LEU A 549 -19.01 -42.25 23.09
CA LEU A 549 -18.30 -43.31 23.78
C LEU A 549 -17.04 -42.75 24.43
N ARG A 550 -16.72 -43.22 25.65
CA ARG A 550 -15.45 -42.91 26.32
C ARG A 550 -14.30 -43.65 25.62
N PHE A 551 -13.28 -42.91 25.20
CA PHE A 551 -12.08 -43.50 24.61
C PHE A 551 -10.93 -43.47 25.62
N ARG A 552 -10.16 -44.56 25.68
CA ARG A 552 -8.85 -44.57 26.34
C ARG A 552 -7.78 -44.17 25.33
N THR A 553 -6.74 -43.50 25.80
CA THR A 553 -5.56 -43.22 24.99
C THR A 553 -4.84 -44.53 24.62
N ASP A 554 -4.44 -44.67 23.36
CA ASP A 554 -3.58 -45.77 22.88
C ASP A 554 -2.61 -45.18 21.83
N PRO A 555 -1.27 -45.24 22.04
CA PRO A 555 -0.29 -44.78 21.06
C PRO A 555 -0.43 -45.39 19.66
N ARG A 556 -1.12 -46.53 19.53
CA ARG A 556 -1.36 -47.26 18.28
C ARG A 556 -2.69 -46.90 17.61
N PHE A 557 -3.39 -45.87 18.10
CA PHE A 557 -4.75 -45.51 17.65
C PHE A 557 -4.90 -45.36 16.12
N GLU A 558 -3.84 -44.99 15.42
CA GLU A 558 -3.85 -44.82 13.97
C GLU A 558 -3.91 -46.14 13.18
N PHE A 559 -3.46 -47.25 13.76
CA PHE A 559 -3.44 -48.56 13.09
C PHE A 559 -4.79 -49.27 13.12
N TYR A 560 -5.67 -48.92 14.05
CA TYR A 560 -6.99 -49.55 14.16
C TYR A 560 -7.98 -48.98 13.16
N ASN A 561 -8.92 -49.80 12.69
CA ASN A 561 -10.09 -49.31 11.96
C ASN A 561 -11.16 -48.72 12.90
N SER A 562 -10.74 -47.82 13.79
CA SER A 562 -11.59 -47.11 14.74
C SER A 562 -11.14 -45.66 14.87
N SER A 563 -12.00 -44.81 15.44
CA SER A 563 -11.55 -43.51 15.96
C SER A 563 -10.61 -43.74 17.14
N GLY A 564 -9.84 -42.73 17.50
CA GLY A 564 -8.94 -42.78 18.65
C GLY A 564 -8.08 -41.53 18.76
N TYR A 565 -7.31 -41.44 19.83
CA TYR A 565 -6.52 -40.25 20.11
C TYR A 565 -5.29 -40.55 20.95
N VAL A 566 -4.35 -39.60 20.90
CA VAL A 566 -3.28 -39.40 21.89
C VAL A 566 -3.28 -37.93 22.27
N TYR A 567 -2.97 -37.61 23.52
CA TYR A 567 -2.81 -36.24 23.99
C TYR A 567 -1.43 -36.05 24.62
N ASN A 568 -0.72 -35.02 24.19
CA ASN A 568 0.54 -34.59 24.78
C ASN A 568 0.27 -33.39 25.69
N GLU A 569 0.36 -33.61 27.00
CA GLU A 569 0.08 -32.58 28.01
C GLU A 569 1.12 -31.46 28.02
N VAL A 570 2.39 -31.78 27.72
CA VAL A 570 3.50 -30.81 27.72
C VAL A 570 3.31 -29.79 26.62
N THR A 571 2.97 -30.24 25.41
CA THR A 571 2.78 -29.37 24.24
C THR A 571 1.31 -28.97 24.04
N LYS A 572 0.40 -29.42 24.90
CA LYS A 572 -1.06 -29.22 24.79
C LYS A 572 -1.59 -29.59 23.40
N THR A 573 -1.14 -30.74 22.89
CA THR A 573 -1.45 -31.21 21.54
C THR A 573 -2.35 -32.44 21.60
N LEU A 574 -3.53 -32.36 20.98
CA LEU A 574 -4.42 -33.49 20.75
C LEU A 574 -4.21 -34.02 19.33
N TYR A 575 -3.79 -35.28 19.24
CA TYR A 575 -3.70 -36.05 18.02
C TYR A 575 -4.99 -36.88 17.90
N LEU A 576 -5.83 -36.58 16.92
CA LEU A 576 -7.15 -37.18 16.81
C LEU A 576 -7.32 -37.88 15.45
N LYS A 577 -7.72 -39.16 15.49
CA LYS A 577 -8.25 -39.89 14.35
C LYS A 577 -9.76 -40.02 14.48
N SER A 578 -10.46 -39.57 13.45
CA SER A 578 -11.91 -39.59 13.34
C SER A 578 -12.32 -40.48 12.17
N ARG A 579 -13.26 -41.42 12.38
CA ARG A 579 -13.80 -42.29 11.30
C ARG A 579 -15.09 -41.76 10.68
N HIS A 580 -15.64 -40.65 11.18
CA HIS A 580 -16.84 -39.98 10.66
C HIS A 580 -18.01 -40.92 10.41
N LYS A 581 -18.62 -41.41 11.50
CA LYS A 581 -19.88 -42.19 11.45
C LYS A 581 -21.12 -41.32 11.21
N SER A 582 -20.97 -40.00 11.34
CA SER A 582 -21.93 -38.96 11.01
C SER A 582 -21.19 -37.87 10.25
N GLN A 583 -21.91 -37.10 9.40
CA GLN A 583 -21.29 -36.05 8.60
C GLN A 583 -20.61 -35.01 9.49
N VAL A 584 -21.29 -34.64 10.59
CA VAL A 584 -20.69 -33.85 11.67
C VAL A 584 -20.39 -34.80 12.83
N GLU A 585 -19.12 -34.98 13.14
CA GLU A 585 -18.65 -35.79 14.26
C GLU A 585 -18.44 -34.93 15.51
N LEU A 586 -19.06 -35.34 16.62
CA LEU A 586 -18.91 -34.69 17.92
C LEU A 586 -17.83 -35.40 18.76
N VAL A 587 -16.84 -34.61 19.17
CA VAL A 587 -15.84 -34.97 20.18
C VAL A 587 -16.05 -34.09 21.41
N ARG A 588 -16.13 -34.68 22.59
CA ARG A 588 -16.29 -33.96 23.87
C ARG A 588 -15.07 -34.14 24.75
N LEU A 589 -14.44 -33.04 25.14
CA LEU A 589 -13.34 -33.03 26.10
C LEU A 589 -13.87 -32.54 27.44
N PHE A 590 -13.54 -33.23 28.51
CA PHE A 590 -13.96 -32.86 29.86
C PHE A 590 -12.76 -32.20 30.54
N CYS A 591 -12.58 -30.92 30.22
CA CYS A 591 -11.42 -30.14 30.62
C CYS A 591 -11.53 -29.63 32.05
N ASP A 592 -10.39 -29.27 32.62
CA ASP A 592 -10.38 -28.41 33.80
C ASP A 592 -11.11 -27.09 33.51
N ARG A 593 -11.77 -26.53 34.52
CA ARG A 593 -12.58 -25.32 34.34
C ARG A 593 -11.69 -24.13 33.98
N ALA A 594 -11.61 -23.80 32.71
CA ALA A 594 -10.92 -22.61 32.20
C ALA A 594 -11.89 -21.42 32.17
N SER A 595 -11.49 -20.28 32.73
CA SER A 595 -12.36 -19.13 32.99
C SER A 595 -12.25 -17.98 31.97
N ASN A 596 -11.63 -18.18 30.80
CA ASN A 596 -11.29 -17.07 29.89
C ASN A 596 -11.20 -17.44 28.39
N PHE A 597 -12.04 -18.36 27.90
CA PHE A 597 -12.10 -18.66 26.46
C PHE A 597 -12.80 -17.55 25.68
N THR A 598 -12.21 -17.11 24.57
CA THR A 598 -12.88 -16.28 23.56
C THR A 598 -13.00 -17.10 22.28
N GLU A 599 -14.22 -17.37 21.83
CA GLU A 599 -14.50 -18.03 20.55
C GLU A 599 -14.06 -17.14 19.37
N LYS A 600 -13.72 -17.75 18.23
CA LYS A 600 -13.34 -17.04 17.00
C LYS A 600 -14.56 -16.45 16.31
#